data_AF-A0A2E5MPF4-F1
#
_entry.id   AF-A0A2E5MPF4-F1
#
_cell.length_a   1.000
_cell.length_b   1.000
_cell.length_c   1.000
_cell.angle_alpha   90.00
_cell.angle_beta   90.00
_cell.angle_gamma   90.00
#
_symmetry.space_group_name_H-M   'P 1'
#
loop_
_entity.id
_entity.type
_entity.pdbx_description
1 polymer ?
#
loop_
_entity_poly.entity_id
_entity_poly.type
_entity_poly.pdbx_seq_one_letter_code
_entity_poly.pdbx_strand_id
1 'polypeptide(L)' 'MAMLTVRNLPEEVHKALRVKAAINGRSMEAEARAILKNAVLADDPRGPAEPVTREMVKAQ' A
#
# COMPACT_ATOMS: atom_id res chain seq x y z
N MET A 1 -9.09 -8.10 7.68
CA MET A 1 -7.91 -7.29 7.28
C MET A 1 -6.90 -8.22 6.64
N ALA A 2 -6.36 -7.86 5.47
CA ALA A 2 -5.27 -8.61 4.87
C ALA A 2 -3.95 -8.24 5.56
N MET A 3 -3.14 -9.24 5.88
CA MET A 3 -1.80 -9.07 6.44
C MET A 3 -0.78 -9.35 5.33
N LEU A 4 0.09 -8.39 5.06
CA LEU A 4 1.18 -8.53 4.10
C LEU A 4 2.51 -8.53 4.87
N THR A 5 3.33 -9.55 4.66
CA THR A 5 4.69 -9.61 5.21
C THR A 5 5.68 -9.47 4.07
N VAL A 6 6.54 -8.46 4.15
CA VAL A 6 7.62 -8.22 3.17
C VAL A 6 8.93 -8.67 3.82
N ARG A 7 9.59 -9.67 3.23
CA ARG A 7 10.86 -10.21 3.70
C ARG A 7 12.00 -9.69 2.82
N ASN A 8 13.21 -9.61 3.38
CA ASN A 8 14.41 -9.16 2.66
C ASN A 8 14.26 -7.78 2.02
N LEU A 9 13.59 -6.85 2.72
CA LEU A 9 13.50 -5.46 2.27
C LEU A 9 14.90 -4.83 2.28
N PRO A 10 15.39 -4.29 1.16
CA PRO A 10 16.69 -3.62 1.13
C PRO A 10 16.76 -2.51 2.19
N GLU A 11 17.91 -2.40 2.87
CA GLU A 11 18.07 -1.42 3.96
C GLU A 11 17.86 0.02 3.50
N GLU A 12 18.23 0.34 2.26
CA GLU A 12 17.98 1.65 1.65
C GLU A 12 16.48 1.98 1.61
N VAL A 13 15.63 1.00 1.26
CA VAL A 13 14.18 1.16 1.18
C VAL A 13 13.60 1.33 2.58
N HIS A 14 14.10 0.55 3.54
CA HIS A 14 13.68 0.67 4.94
C HIS A 14 14.04 2.06 5.54
N LYS A 15 15.25 2.57 5.28
CA LYS A 15 15.67 3.91 5.71
C LYS A 15 14.83 5.00 5.04
N ALA A 16 14.65 4.92 3.73
CA ALA A 16 13.82 5.87 2.98
C ALA A 16 12.37 5.87 3.49
N LEU A 17 11.79 4.70 3.77
CA LEU A 17 10.44 4.56 4.32
C LEU A 17 10.33 5.21 5.70
N ARG A 18 11.34 5.04 6.57
CA ARG A 18 11.36 5.65 7.90
C ARG A 18 11.39 7.18 7.80
N VAL A 19 12.24 7.72 6.94
CA VAL A 19 12.34 9.17 6.72
C VAL A 19 11.03 9.72 6.17
N LYS A 20 10.43 9.07 5.16
CA LYS A 20 9.12 9.46 4.63
C LYS A 20 8.03 9.44 5.70
N ALA A 21 7.99 8.39 6.53
CA ALA A 21 7.02 8.28 7.61
C ALA A 21 7.15 9.44 8.62
N ALA A 22 8.39 9.79 8.99
CA ALA A 22 8.67 10.92 9.87
C ALA A 22 8.25 12.26 9.26
N ILE A 23 8.55 12.48 7.97
CA ILE A 23 8.15 13.69 7.24
C ILE A 23 6.62 13.83 7.20
N ASN A 24 5.90 12.73 6.96
CA ASN A 24 4.44 12.73 6.88
C ASN A 24 3.76 12.64 8.26
N GLY A 25 4.52 12.60 9.36
CA GLY A 25 3.98 12.55 10.73
C GLY A 25 3.17 11.28 11.02
N ARG A 26 3.49 10.15 10.39
CA ARG A 26 2.74 8.88 10.55
C ARG A 26 3.65 7.70 10.84
N SER A 27 3.04 6.58 11.25
CA SER A 27 3.78 5.34 11.47
C SER A 27 4.34 4.78 10.17
N MET A 28 5.39 3.98 10.28
CA MET A 28 6.05 3.33 9.14
C MET A 28 5.08 2.41 8.37
N GLU A 29 4.18 1.73 9.08
CA GLU A 29 3.13 0.92 8.44
C GLU A 29 2.12 1.80 7.68
N ALA A 30 1.70 2.92 8.26
CA ALA A 30 0.77 3.85 7.60
C ALA A 30 1.39 4.45 6.34
N GLU A 31 2.69 4.78 6.39
CA GLU A 31 3.47 5.21 5.22
C GLU A 31 3.53 4.11 4.15
N ALA A 32 3.91 2.89 4.54
CA ALA A 32 4.00 1.77 3.60
C ALA A 32 2.65 1.50 2.92
N ARG A 33 1.55 1.52 3.70
CA ARG A 33 0.20 1.32 3.18
C ARG A 33 -0.20 2.41 2.19
N ALA A 34 0.12 3.67 2.46
CA ALA A 34 -0.22 4.76 1.56
C ALA A 34 0.65 4.76 0.30
N ILE A 35 1.95 4.44 0.40
CA ILE A 35 2.80 4.26 -0.78
C ILE A 35 2.28 3.11 -1.64
N LEU A 36 1.95 1.96 -1.04
CA LEU A 36 1.37 0.83 -1.77
C LEU A 36 0.04 1.23 -2.40
N LYS A 37 -0.87 1.87 -1.66
CA LYS A 37 -2.16 2.36 -2.19
C LYS A 37 -1.95 3.27 -3.40
N ASN A 38 -1.06 4.26 -3.29
CA ASN A 38 -0.82 5.19 -4.38
C ASN A 38 -0.16 4.50 -5.56
N ALA A 39 0.82 3.61 -5.33
CA ALA A 39 1.50 2.90 -6.42
C ALA A 39 0.57 1.95 -7.17
N VAL A 40 -0.37 1.27 -6.48
CA VAL A 40 -1.27 0.29 -7.12
C VAL A 40 -2.57 0.89 -7.63
N LEU A 41 -3.01 2.05 -7.10
CA LEU A 41 -4.26 2.70 -7.52
C LEU A 41 -4.05 3.93 -8.40
N ALA A 42 -2.89 4.59 -8.35
CA ALA A 42 -2.62 5.76 -9.20
C ALA A 42 -2.07 5.39 -10.59
N ASP A 43 -1.57 4.16 -10.77
CA ASP A 43 -1.05 3.68 -12.07
C ASP A 43 -2.14 3.03 -12.95
N ASP A 44 -3.38 2.95 -12.47
CA ASP A 44 -4.48 2.40 -13.24
C ASP A 44 -5.38 3.52 -13.80
N PRO A 45 -5.19 3.98 -15.06
CA PRO A 45 -6.13 4.88 -15.73
C PRO A 45 -7.50 4.21 -16.04
N ARG A 46 -7.70 2.94 -15.67
CA ARG A 46 -8.90 2.11 -15.93
C ARG A 46 -9.34 1.26 -14.72
N GLY A 47 -9.01 1.64 -13.48
CA GLY A 47 -9.25 0.82 -12.29
C GLY A 47 -9.65 1.64 -11.07
N PRO A 48 -10.57 1.14 -10.22
CA PRO A 48 -11.79 1.88 -9.92
C PRO A 48 -11.66 2.84 -8.75
N ALA A 49 -12.33 3.98 -8.88
CA ALA A 49 -12.65 4.93 -7.82
C ALA A 49 -13.66 4.37 -6.78
N GLU A 50 -13.87 3.05 -6.70
CA GLU A 50 -14.76 2.42 -5.73
C GLU A 50 -14.13 1.17 -5.12
N PRO A 51 -14.32 0.93 -3.80
CA PRO A 51 -13.84 -0.29 -3.16
C PRO A 51 -14.59 -1.48 -3.75
N VAL A 52 -13.86 -2.33 -4.49
CA VAL A 52 -14.38 -3.63 -4.96
C VAL A 52 -14.72 -4.46 -3.73
N THR A 53 -15.97 -4.36 -3.28
CA THR A 53 -16.50 -5.18 -2.20
C THR A 53 -16.51 -6.63 -2.66
N ARG A 54 -16.22 -7.52 -1.71
CA ARG A 54 -15.95 -8.96 -1.86
C ARG A 54 -17.12 -9.77 -2.44
N GLU A 55 -18.17 -9.13 -2.94
CA GLU A 55 -19.43 -9.76 -3.36
C GLU A 55 -19.36 -10.37 -4.78
N MET A 56 -18.45 -9.90 -5.64
CA MET A 56 -18.38 -10.35 -7.05
C MET A 56 -17.59 -11.66 -7.28
N VAL A 57 -16.92 -12.23 -6.27
CA VAL A 57 -16.12 -13.47 -6.43
C VAL A 57 -16.97 -14.75 -6.35
N LYS A 58 -18.28 -14.65 -6.06
CA LYS A 58 -19.16 -15.83 -5.90
C LYS A 58 -19.99 -16.24 -7.11
N ALA A 59 -19.77 -15.63 -8.28
CA ALA A 59 -20.44 -15.99 -9.52
C ALA A 59 -19.42 -16.42 -10.59
N GLN A 60 -18.74 -17.55 -10.36
CA GLN A 60 -18.15 -18.38 -11.41
C GLN A 60 -18.27 -19.85 -10.99
#